data_AF-A0A511V1X7-F1
#
_entry.id   AF-A0A511V1X7-F1
#
_cell.length_a   1.000
_cell.length_b   1.000
_cell.length_c   1.000
_cell.angle_alpha   90.00
_cell.angle_beta   90.00
_cell.angle_gamma   90.00
#
_symmetry.space_group_name_H-M   'P 1'
#
loop_
_entity.id
_entity.type
_entity.pdbx_description
1 polymer ?
#
loop_
_entity_poly.entity_id
_entity_poly.type
_entity_poly.pdbx_seq_one_letter_code
_entity_poly.pdbx_strand_id
1 'polypeptide(L)'
;MEQTYALALSPMQIEVLLDTVRGFVDNKKLLHIPTVNGEVVGLPLTEEALTWMLDTCGQENEKKDIVVQLRSTADGKTEVVVTCAPNGETFTYEVQLTEFDEQ
;
A
#
# COMPACT_ATOMS: atom_id res chain seq x y z
N MET A 1 1.36 2.77 17.54
CA MET A 1 2.73 2.38 17.14
C MET A 1 2.94 2.89 15.71
N GLU A 2 4.16 3.28 15.35
CA GLU A 2 4.48 3.69 13.98
C GLU A 2 5.32 2.59 13.32
N GLN A 3 4.91 2.13 12.14
CA GLN A 3 5.65 1.16 11.34
C GLN A 3 5.89 1.76 9.96
N THR A 4 7.10 1.60 9.42
CA THR A 4 7.46 2.11 8.10
C THR A 4 8.04 0.98 7.27
N TYR A 5 7.50 0.80 6.07
CA TYR A 5 7.85 -0.26 5.14
C TYR A 5 8.32 0.35 3.82
N ALA A 6 9.51 -0.04 3.37
CA ALA A 6 10.03 0.33 2.06
C ALA A 6 9.77 -0.81 1.07
N LEU A 7 9.15 -0.48 -0.06
CA LEU A 7 8.76 -1.37 -1.14
C LEU A 7 9.46 -0.92 -2.42
N ALA A 8 9.75 -1.86 -3.32
CA ALA A 8 10.25 -1.58 -4.65
C ALA A 8 9.35 -2.26 -5.68
N LEU A 9 8.37 -1.53 -6.21
CA LEU A 9 7.34 -2.04 -7.11
C LEU A 9 7.45 -1.40 -8.49
N SER A 10 7.35 -2.21 -9.54
CA SER A 10 7.16 -1.71 -10.92
C SER A 10 5.69 -1.41 -11.20
N PRO A 11 5.37 -0.62 -12.25
CA PRO A 11 3.98 -0.34 -12.62
C PRO A 11 3.16 -1.62 -12.80
N MET A 12 3.71 -2.63 -13.48
CA MET A 12 3.10 -3.95 -13.67
C MET A 12 2.78 -4.65 -12.33
N GLN A 13 3.65 -4.53 -11.32
CA GLN A 13 3.37 -5.11 -10.00
C GLN A 13 2.22 -4.37 -9.30
N ILE A 14 2.16 -3.04 -9.45
CA ILE A 14 1.07 -2.22 -8.91
C ILE A 14 -0.26 -2.59 -9.60
N GLU A 15 -0.27 -2.77 -10.91
CA GLU A 15 -1.44 -3.23 -11.67
C GLU A 15 -1.93 -4.60 -11.19
N VAL A 16 -1.03 -5.56 -11.01
CA VAL A 16 -1.38 -6.89 -10.47
C VAL A 16 -2.00 -6.78 -9.07
N LEU A 17 -1.45 -5.92 -8.21
CA LEU A 17 -2.01 -5.68 -6.88
C LEU A 17 -3.38 -5.01 -6.96
N LEU A 18 -3.57 -4.05 -7.86
CA LEU A 18 -4.84 -3.38 -8.12
C LEU A 18 -5.92 -4.36 -8.58
N ASP A 19 -5.60 -5.21 -9.56
CA ASP A 19 -6.50 -6.25 -10.03
C ASP A 19 -6.83 -7.27 -8.93
N THR A 20 -5.86 -7.58 -8.07
CA THR A 20 -6.07 -8.44 -6.90
C THR A 20 -7.08 -7.82 -5.93
N VAL A 21 -6.93 -6.54 -5.59
CA VAL A 21 -7.86 -5.83 -4.69
C VAL A 21 -9.26 -5.71 -5.30
N ARG A 22 -9.37 -5.44 -6.61
CA ARG A 22 -10.65 -5.43 -7.33
C ARG A 22 -11.35 -6.79 -7.32
N GLY A 23 -10.58 -7.87 -7.22
CA GLY A 23 -11.11 -9.22 -7.05
C GLY A 23 -11.66 -9.52 -5.65
N PHE A 24 -11.47 -8.65 -4.67
CA PHE A 24 -12.03 -8.83 -3.33
C PHE A 24 -13.50 -8.39 -3.32
N VAL A 25 -14.39 -9.36 -3.53
CA VAL A 25 -15.84 -9.11 -3.69
C VAL A 25 -16.54 -8.80 -2.35
N ASP A 26 -16.05 -9.36 -1.23
CA ASP A 26 -16.80 -9.34 0.04
C ASP A 26 -16.03 -8.83 1.27
N ASN A 27 -14.69 -8.92 1.30
CA ASN A 27 -13.88 -8.52 2.47
C ASN A 27 -12.65 -7.70 2.06
N LYS A 28 -12.28 -6.72 2.89
CA LYS A 28 -10.97 -6.07 2.77
C LYS A 28 -9.92 -7.08 3.21
N LYS A 29 -8.84 -7.24 2.45
CA LYS A 29 -7.74 -8.16 2.78
C LYS A 29 -6.42 -7.41 2.83
N LEU A 30 -5.52 -7.86 3.69
CA LEU A 30 -4.15 -7.37 3.68
C LEU A 30 -3.43 -7.89 2.44
N LEU A 31 -2.77 -6.99 1.72
CA LEU A 31 -1.87 -7.38 0.63
C LEU A 31 -0.50 -7.71 1.20
N HIS A 32 -0.10 -8.95 1.00
CA HIS A 32 1.22 -9.44 1.40
C HIS A 32 2.25 -9.07 0.34
N ILE A 33 3.06 -8.05 0.65
CA ILE A 33 4.03 -7.48 -0.30
C ILE A 33 5.45 -7.66 0.27
N PRO A 34 6.41 -8.15 -0.53
CA PRO A 34 7.80 -8.18 -0.12
C PRO A 34 8.38 -6.76 -0.04
N THR A 35 8.96 -6.45 1.10
CA THR A 35 9.76 -5.24 1.32
C THR A 35 11.11 -5.35 0.61
N VAL A 36 11.82 -4.22 0.49
CA VAL A 36 13.20 -4.18 -0.02
C VAL A 36 14.18 -5.04 0.80
N ASN A 37 13.85 -5.33 2.06
CA ASN A 37 14.65 -6.20 2.94
C ASN A 37 14.33 -7.70 2.75
N GLY A 38 13.37 -8.05 1.89
CA GLY A 38 12.94 -9.43 1.65
C GLY A 38 11.89 -9.96 2.64
N GLU A 39 11.47 -9.15 3.61
CA GLU A 39 10.38 -9.50 4.53
C GLU A 39 9.03 -9.31 3.83
N VAL A 40 8.11 -10.26 3.98
CA VAL A 40 6.73 -10.13 3.47
C VAL A 40 5.86 -9.51 4.55
N VAL A 41 5.21 -8.39 4.23
CA VAL A 41 4.39 -7.63 5.18
C VAL A 41 2.97 -7.48 4.65
N GLY A 42 1.99 -7.64 5.52
CA GLY A 42 0.58 -7.42 5.21
C GLY A 42 0.23 -5.93 5.30
N LEU A 43 -0.16 -5.33 4.18
CA LEU A 43 -0.49 -3.90 4.10
C LEU A 43 -1.96 -3.69 3.73
N PRO A 44 -2.69 -2.78 4.41
CA PRO A 44 -4.10 -2.51 4.17
C PRO A 44 -4.29 -1.57 2.95
N LEU A 45 -3.72 -1.92 1.80
CA LEU A 45 -3.78 -1.10 0.59
C LEU A 45 -5.15 -1.19 -0.08
N THR A 46 -5.80 -0.05 -0.28
CA THR A 46 -7.10 0.07 -0.96
C THR A 46 -6.94 0.21 -2.47
N GLU A 47 -8.02 -0.01 -3.22
CA GLU A 47 -8.07 0.24 -4.67
C GLU A 47 -7.69 1.70 -4.98
N GLU A 48 -8.18 2.66 -4.19
CA GLU A 48 -7.85 4.08 -4.36
C GLU A 48 -6.35 4.34 -4.19
N ALA A 49 -5.74 3.78 -3.14
CA ALA A 49 -4.30 3.93 -2.91
C ALA A 49 -3.47 3.30 -4.02
N LEU A 50 -3.86 2.12 -4.52
CA LEU A 50 -3.18 1.44 -5.63
C LEU A 50 -3.34 2.18 -6.96
N THR A 51 -4.54 2.72 -7.23
CA THR A 51 -4.80 3.54 -8.41
C THR A 51 -3.95 4.81 -8.38
N TRP A 52 -3.88 5.48 -7.22
CA TRP A 52 -3.01 6.63 -7.03
C TRP A 52 -1.52 6.28 -7.21
N MET A 53 -1.06 5.16 -6.63
CA MET A 53 0.33 4.71 -6.83
C MET A 53 0.62 4.41 -8.30
N LEU A 54 -0.32 3.85 -9.05
CA LEU A 54 -0.12 3.61 -10.48
C LEU A 54 -0.06 4.92 -11.28
N ASP A 55 -0.90 5.89 -10.97
CA ASP A 55 -0.88 7.20 -11.63
C ASP A 55 0.40 7.98 -11.31
N THR A 56 0.82 7.98 -10.05
CA THR A 56 1.98 8.77 -9.57
C THR A 56 3.32 8.06 -9.79
N CYS A 57 3.42 6.77 -9.44
CA CYS A 57 4.66 5.98 -9.55
C CYS A 57 4.78 5.24 -10.89
N GLY A 58 3.67 4.99 -11.58
CA GLY A 58 3.62 4.10 -12.74
C GLY A 58 4.10 4.72 -14.06
N GLN A 59 4.57 5.97 -14.05
CA GLN A 59 4.93 6.72 -15.27
C GLN A 59 6.17 6.16 -15.99
N GLU A 60 7.03 5.40 -15.31
CA GLU A 60 8.22 4.79 -15.89
C GLU A 60 8.20 3.27 -15.67
N ASN A 61 8.64 2.48 -16.65
CA ASN A 61 8.63 1.01 -16.62
C ASN A 61 9.63 0.36 -15.63
N GLU A 62 10.19 1.15 -14.72
CA GLU A 62 11.17 0.71 -13.74
C GLU A 62 10.53 0.57 -12.35
N LYS A 63 11.19 -0.16 -11.45
CA LYS A 63 10.74 -0.22 -10.05
C LYS A 63 10.88 1.14 -9.40
N LYS A 64 9.84 1.56 -8.68
CA LYS A 64 9.85 2.77 -7.86
C LYS A 64 9.94 2.41 -6.39
N ASP A 65 10.71 3.23 -5.67
CA ASP A 65 10.78 3.17 -4.22
C ASP A 65 9.51 3.79 -3.64
N ILE A 66 8.75 2.97 -2.94
CA ILE A 66 7.49 3.33 -2.31
C ILE A 66 7.66 3.12 -0.80
N VAL A 67 7.31 4.14 -0.03
CA VAL A 67 7.35 4.07 1.43
C VAL A 67 5.92 4.07 1.96
N VAL A 68 5.55 3.03 2.70
CA VAL A 68 4.25 2.91 3.36
C VAL A 68 4.44 3.03 4.86
N GLN A 69 3.80 4.02 5.46
CA GLN A 69 3.83 4.24 6.90
C GLN A 69 2.45 3.95 7.49
N LEU A 70 2.43 3.17 8.57
CA LEU A 70 1.24 2.86 9.35
C LEU A 70 1.35 3.54 10.71
N ARG A 71 0.35 4.36 11.05
CA ARG A 71 0.26 5.06 12.33
C ARG A 71 -1.06 4.75 13.00
N SER A 72 -1.01 4.20 14.20
CA SER A 72 -2.21 4.05 15.03
C SER A 72 -2.73 5.42 15.46
N THR A 73 -4.00 5.72 15.19
CA THR A 73 -4.67 6.95 15.63
C THR A 73 -5.37 6.75 16.98
N ALA A 74 -5.71 7.86 17.66
CA ALA A 74 -6.35 7.81 18.97
C ALA A 74 -7.74 7.16 18.95
N ASP A 75 -8.42 7.20 17.80
CA ASP A 75 -9.75 6.61 17.59
C ASP A 75 -9.72 5.11 17.24
N GLY A 76 -8.55 4.46 17.38
CA GLY A 76 -8.39 3.02 17.09
C GLY A 76 -8.32 2.68 15.60
N LYS A 77 -8.27 3.69 14.72
CA LYS A 77 -7.98 3.51 13.30
C LYS A 77 -6.47 3.47 13.06
N THR A 78 -6.09 3.07 11.85
CA THR A 78 -4.72 3.17 11.36
C THR A 78 -4.70 4.15 10.19
N GLU A 79 -3.93 5.21 10.34
CA GLU A 79 -3.56 6.11 9.24
C GLU A 79 -2.48 5.41 8.41
N VAL A 80 -2.69 5.38 7.11
CA VAL A 80 -1.77 4.82 6.12
C VAL A 80 -1.29 5.97 5.25
N VAL A 81 0.02 6.18 5.24
CA VAL A 81 0.68 7.19 4.40
C VAL A 81 1.52 6.45 3.37
N VAL A 82 1.18 6.61 2.09
CA VAL A 82 1.93 6.05 0.97
C VAL A 82 2.70 7.18 0.31
N THR A 83 4.01 7.03 0.20
CA THR A 83 4.91 8.02 -0.41
C THR A 83 5.58 7.42 -1.62
N CYS A 84 5.55 8.12 -2.75
CA CYS A 84 6.24 7.72 -3.97
C CYS A 84 7.51 8.56 -4.19
N ALA A 85 8.68 7.93 -4.23
CA ALA A 85 9.92 8.58 -4.68
C ALA A 85 10.03 8.48 -6.22
N PRO A 86 10.54 9.52 -6.91
CA PRO A 86 11.35 10.64 -6.40
C PRO A 86 10.58 11.93 -6.09
N ASN A 87 9.30 12.02 -6.47
CA ASN A 87 8.53 13.27 -6.39
C ASN A 87 8.21 13.67 -4.94
N GLY A 88 8.27 12.69 -4.02
CA GLY A 88 7.90 12.89 -2.62
C GLY A 88 6.39 13.08 -2.44
N GLU A 89 5.60 12.75 -3.46
CA GLU A 89 4.15 12.85 -3.38
C GLU A 89 3.63 11.79 -2.42
N THR A 90 2.62 12.18 -1.63
CA THR A 90 2.06 11.37 -0.56
C THR A 90 0.56 11.26 -0.69
N PHE A 91 0.05 10.05 -0.47
CA PHE A 91 -1.37 9.78 -0.33
C PHE A 91 -1.65 9.24 1.06
N THR A 92 -2.56 9.89 1.78
CA THR A 92 -2.90 9.55 3.16
C THR A 92 -4.37 9.17 3.25
N TYR A 93 -4.67 8.07 3.94
CA TYR A 93 -6.02 7.61 4.21
C TYR A 93 -6.08 6.88 5.55
N GLU A 94 -7.28 6.71 6.09
CA GLU A 94 -7.50 5.98 7.34
C GLU A 94 -8.26 4.68 7.08
N VAL A 95 -7.86 3.62 7.78
CA VAL A 95 -8.52 2.31 7.75
C VAL A 95 -8.74 1.77 9.16
N GLN A 96 -9.78 0.96 9.34
CA GLN A 96 -9.88 0.09 10.51
C GLN A 96 -9.22 -1.24 10.17
N LEU A 97 -8.06 -1.53 10.75
CA LEU A 97 -7.36 -2.81 10.51
C LEU A 97 -8.22 -4.03 10.88
N THR A 98 -9.16 -3.88 11.81
CA THR A 98 -10.12 -4.93 12.19
C THR A 98 -11.09 -5.31 11.06
N GLU A 99 -11.22 -4.48 10.02
CA GLU A 99 -12.00 -4.81 8.82
C GLU A 99 -11.19 -5.61 7.80
N PHE A 100 -9.88 -5.77 8.01
CA PHE A 100 -8.99 -6.49 7.10
C PHE A 100 -8.72 -7.89 7.63
N ASP A 101 -9.07 -8.91 6.84
CA ASP A 101 -8.71 -10.29 7.16
C ASP A 101 -7.20 -10.51 6.88
N GLU A 102 -6.49 -11.06 7.87
CA GLU A 102 -5.16 -11.65 7.70
C GLU A 102 -5.35 -12.99 6.98
N GLN A 103 -5.04 -13.03 5.68
CA GLN A 103 -5.12 -14.28 4.91
C GLN A 103 -3.93 -15.20 5.16
#